data_AF-C7D971-F1
#
_entry.id   AF-C7D971-F1
#
_cell.length_a   1.000
_cell.length_b   1.000
_cell.length_c   1.000
_cell.angle_alpha   90.00
_cell.angle_beta   90.00
_cell.angle_gamma   90.00
#
_symmetry.space_group_name_H-M   'P 1'
#
loop_
_entity.id
_entity.type
_entity.pdbx_description
1 polymer ?
#
loop_
_entity_poly.entity_id
_entity_poly.type
_entity_poly.pdbx_seq_one_letter_code
_entity_poly.pdbx_strand_id
1 'polypeptide(L)'
;MRCQHSLAIGGAASVHCAVPFDFRAPLATATFESALDDATTCGTSLDQTDPDVSHPDSYDLRRFVLPDATLQISLKDKGALSQTYIFVRLTGQGG
;
A
#
# COMPACT_ATOMS: atom_id res chain seq x y z
N MET A 1 9.94 -3.88 -8.89
CA MET A 1 9.02 -2.81 -8.42
C MET A 1 8.75 -1.86 -9.57
N ARG A 2 7.49 -1.49 -9.84
CA ARG A 2 7.12 -0.48 -10.85
C ARG A 2 6.46 0.70 -10.15
N CYS A 3 6.95 1.92 -10.40
CA CYS A 3 6.42 3.14 -9.78
C CYS A 3 5.95 4.13 -10.84
N GLN A 4 4.89 4.87 -10.54
CA GLN A 4 4.35 5.94 -11.36
C GLN A 4 4.11 7.17 -10.50
N HIS A 5 4.34 8.34 -11.09
CA HIS A 5 4.12 9.63 -10.45
C HIS A 5 2.88 10.25 -11.09
N SER A 6 2.03 10.86 -10.28
CA SER A 6 0.87 11.59 -10.75
C SER A 6 0.69 12.88 -9.96
N LEU A 7 0.21 13.91 -10.65
CA LEU A 7 -0.14 15.20 -10.06
C LEU A 7 -1.66 15.32 -10.09
N ALA A 8 -2.27 15.52 -8.93
CA ALA A 8 -3.70 15.80 -8.83
C ALA A 8 -4.00 17.21 -9.37
N ILE A 9 -5.25 17.43 -9.80
CA ILE A 9 -5.71 18.73 -10.34
C ILE A 9 -5.50 19.88 -9.33
N GLY A 10 -5.49 19.58 -8.03
CA GLY A 10 -5.19 20.54 -6.94
C GLY A 10 -3.70 20.66 -6.57
N GLY A 11 -2.76 20.19 -7.40
CA GLY A 11 -1.32 20.32 -7.16
C GLY A 11 -0.70 19.29 -6.21
N ALA A 12 -1.50 18.45 -5.56
CA ALA A 12 -1.00 17.36 -4.73
C ALA A 12 -0.27 16.31 -5.59
N ALA A 13 1.01 16.07 -5.30
CA ALA A 13 1.79 15.02 -5.95
C ALA A 13 1.56 13.67 -5.26
N SER A 14 1.55 12.60 -6.05
CA SER A 14 1.52 11.24 -5.52
C SER A 14 2.43 10.30 -6.29
N VAL A 15 3.01 9.35 -5.56
CA VAL A 15 3.80 8.24 -6.09
C VAL A 15 3.06 6.96 -5.78
N HIS A 16 2.91 6.10 -6.78
CA HIS A 16 2.23 4.81 -6.67
C HIS A 16 3.16 3.73 -7.18
N CYS A 17 3.47 2.77 -6.34
CA CYS A 17 4.30 1.64 -6.68
C CYS A 17 3.54 0.32 -6.53
N ALA A 18 3.87 -0.64 -7.39
CA ALA A 18 3.33 -1.98 -7.36
C ALA A 18 4.47 -3.01 -7.45
N VAL A 19 4.37 -4.04 -6.63
CA VAL A 19 5.28 -5.20 -6.63
C VAL A 19 4.44 -6.47 -6.77
N PRO A 20 4.52 -7.18 -7.90
CA PRO A 20 3.84 -8.46 -8.07
C PRO A 20 4.64 -9.60 -7.42
N PHE A 21 3.91 -10.60 -6.94
CA PHE A 21 4.39 -11.88 -6.44
C PHE A 21 3.47 -12.99 -6.98
N ASP A 22 3.94 -14.24 -6.91
CA ASP A 22 3.08 -15.40 -7.11
C ASP A 22 1.91 -15.40 -6.11
N PHE A 23 0.78 -15.99 -6.51
CA PHE A 23 -0.43 -16.03 -5.68
C PHE A 23 -0.14 -16.59 -4.28
N ARG A 24 -0.42 -15.78 -3.24
CA ARG A 24 -0.24 -16.09 -1.82
C ARG A 24 1.19 -16.55 -1.48
N ALA A 25 2.18 -16.04 -2.20
CA ALA A 25 3.58 -16.31 -1.90
C ALA A 25 3.92 -15.80 -0.48
N PRO A 26 4.55 -16.61 0.40
CA PRO A 26 4.97 -16.18 1.73
C PRO A 26 5.89 -14.94 1.70
N LEU A 27 6.68 -14.81 0.64
CA LEU A 27 7.54 -13.65 0.42
C LEU A 27 6.76 -12.34 0.26
N ALA A 28 5.52 -12.38 -0.27
CA ALA A 28 4.68 -11.20 -0.38
C ALA A 28 4.27 -10.70 1.01
N THR A 29 3.84 -11.61 1.90
CA THR A 29 3.51 -11.28 3.30
C THR A 29 4.73 -10.75 4.05
N ALA A 30 5.88 -11.43 3.96
CA ALA A 30 7.11 -10.99 4.62
C ALA A 30 7.59 -9.61 4.12
N THR A 31 7.48 -9.35 2.81
CA THR A 31 7.83 -8.03 2.23
C THR A 31 6.85 -6.96 2.69
N PHE A 32 5.57 -7.29 2.80
CA PHE A 32 4.55 -6.38 3.32
C PHE A 32 4.84 -6.00 4.76
N GLU A 33 5.05 -6.99 5.65
CA GLU A 33 5.38 -6.76 7.06
C GLU A 33 6.67 -5.94 7.23
N SER A 34 7.72 -6.25 6.47
CA SER A 34 8.95 -5.45 6.48
C SER A 34 8.72 -4.00 6.06
N ALA A 35 7.88 -3.75 5.05
CA ALA A 35 7.56 -2.40 4.62
C ALA A 35 6.71 -1.64 5.65
N LEU A 36 5.89 -2.35 6.43
CA LEU A 36 5.16 -1.76 7.56
C LEU A 36 6.11 -1.37 8.70
N ASP A 37 7.07 -2.23 9.04
CA ASP A 37 8.09 -1.95 10.05
C ASP A 37 8.87 -0.67 9.68
N ASP A 38 9.36 -0.61 8.44
CA ASP A 38 10.02 0.59 7.90
C ASP A 38 9.13 1.83 7.98
N ALA A 39 7.83 1.71 7.67
CA ALA A 39 6.89 2.83 7.71
C ALA A 39 6.65 3.36 9.13
N THR A 40 6.68 2.51 10.16
CA THR A 40 6.54 2.95 11.56
C THR A 40 7.70 3.82 12.02
N THR A 41 8.88 3.68 11.40
CA THR A 41 10.03 4.56 11.69
C THR A 41 9.84 5.97 11.13
N CYS A 42 9.02 6.11 10.09
CA CYS A 42 8.85 7.36 9.34
C CYS A 42 7.55 8.13 9.68
N GLY A 43 6.55 7.47 10.25
CA GLY A 43 5.23 8.07 10.46
C GLY A 43 4.37 7.34 11.47
N THR A 44 3.23 7.95 11.80
CA THR A 44 2.28 7.42 12.77
C THR A 44 1.25 6.56 12.06
N SER A 45 1.08 5.30 12.47
CA SER A 45 0.03 4.43 11.94
C SER A 45 -1.35 5.02 12.24
N LEU A 46 -2.21 5.04 11.22
CA LEU A 46 -3.64 5.24 11.37
C LEU A 46 -4.33 3.90 11.53
N ASP A 47 -5.40 3.86 12.32
CA ASP A 47 -6.18 2.65 12.54
C ASP A 47 -6.54 1.93 11.23
N GLN A 48 -6.46 0.60 11.29
CA GLN A 48 -6.87 -0.28 10.21
C GLN A 48 -8.35 -0.06 9.90
N THR A 49 -8.68 0.09 8.63
CA THR A 49 -10.07 0.11 8.18
C THR A 49 -10.20 -0.93 7.10
N ASP A 50 -10.43 -2.18 7.49
CA ASP A 50 -10.88 -3.20 6.57
C ASP A 50 -12.38 -3.43 6.79
N PRO A 51 -13.21 -3.27 5.74
CA PRO A 51 -14.60 -3.69 5.82
C PRO A 51 -14.65 -5.23 5.88
N ASP A 52 -15.26 -5.73 6.95
CA ASP A 52 -15.50 -7.15 7.23
C ASP A 52 -16.37 -7.80 6.14
N VAL A 53 -15.76 -8.15 5.01
CA VAL A 53 -16.40 -8.87 3.89
C VAL A 53 -15.47 -9.99 3.46
N SER A 54 -15.89 -11.23 3.71
CA SER A 54 -15.14 -12.44 3.32
C SER A 54 -15.15 -12.62 1.79
N HIS A 55 -14.15 -12.08 1.11
CA HIS A 55 -13.93 -12.23 -0.34
C HIS A 55 -12.71 -13.13 -0.61
N PRO A 56 -12.70 -13.97 -1.69
CA PRO A 56 -11.56 -14.85 -2.01
C PRO A 56 -10.27 -14.08 -2.35
N ASP A 57 -10.41 -12.86 -2.88
CA ASP A 57 -9.32 -11.88 -2.91
C ASP A 57 -9.22 -11.20 -1.54
N SER A 58 -8.11 -11.44 -0.84
CA SER A 58 -7.77 -10.71 0.36
C SER A 58 -7.30 -9.29 0.01
N TYR A 59 -7.60 -8.37 0.92
CA TYR A 59 -7.10 -7.01 0.89
C TYR A 59 -6.74 -6.62 2.31
N ASP A 60 -5.50 -6.20 2.51
CA ASP A 60 -5.01 -5.67 3.77
C ASP A 60 -4.42 -4.30 3.48
N LEU A 61 -4.91 -3.26 4.17
CA LEU A 61 -4.41 -1.89 4.03
C LEU A 61 -3.88 -1.35 5.37
N ARG A 62 -2.69 -0.75 5.32
CA ARG A 62 -2.13 0.08 6.40
C ARG A 62 -1.90 1.49 5.90
N ARG A 63 -2.19 2.47 6.75
CA ARG A 63 -2.03 3.89 6.46
C ARG A 63 -1.17 4.52 7.53
N PHE A 64 -0.30 5.44 7.13
CA PHE A 64 0.59 6.18 8.00
C PHE A 64 0.51 7.66 7.66
N VAL A 65 0.46 8.50 8.68
CA VAL A 65 0.60 9.96 8.53
C VAL A 65 2.07 10.32 8.73
N LEU A 66 2.60 11.03 7.75
CA LEU A 66 3.88 11.71 7.81
C LEU A 66 3.62 13.23 7.92
N PRO A 67 4.62 14.05 8.30
CA PRO A 67 4.43 15.49 8.45
C PRO A 67 3.75 16.17 7.25
N ASP A 68 4.19 15.83 6.03
CA ASP A 68 3.72 16.48 4.79
C ASP A 68 3.06 15.50 3.80
N ALA A 69 2.77 14.27 4.23
CA ALA A 69 2.26 13.24 3.34
C ALA A 69 1.44 12.16 4.06
N THR A 70 0.68 11.40 3.28
CA THR A 70 0.08 10.14 3.72
C THR A 70 0.69 8.99 2.94
N LEU A 71 1.16 7.97 3.66
CA LEU A 71 1.64 6.72 3.12
C LEU A 71 0.57 5.65 3.29
N GLN A 72 0.32 4.88 2.23
CA GLN A 72 -0.58 3.75 2.22
C GLN A 72 0.19 2.55 1.69
N ILE A 73 0.15 1.44 2.41
CA ILE A 73 0.76 0.17 2.00
C ILE A 73 -0.34 -0.87 2.04
N SER A 74 -0.58 -1.58 0.94
CA SER A 74 -1.56 -2.66 0.91
C SER A 74 -1.04 -3.94 0.28
N LEU A 75 -1.48 -5.05 0.84
CA LEU A 75 -1.33 -6.39 0.26
C LEU A 75 -2.67 -6.78 -0.35
N LYS A 76 -2.66 -7.18 -1.62
CA LYS A 76 -3.87 -7.54 -2.35
C LYS A 76 -3.67 -8.81 -3.14
N ASP A 77 -4.49 -9.81 -2.87
CA ASP A 77 -4.63 -10.96 -3.76
C ASP A 77 -5.48 -10.59 -4.99
N LYS A 78 -5.11 -11.13 -6.14
CA LYS A 78 -5.89 -11.07 -7.37
C LYS A 78 -5.97 -12.47 -7.96
N GLY A 79 -6.94 -13.25 -7.49
CA GLY A 79 -7.14 -14.65 -7.87
C GLY A 79 -7.31 -14.83 -9.39
N ALA A 80 -8.03 -13.93 -10.05
CA ALA A 80 -8.18 -13.94 -11.52
C ALA A 80 -6.84 -13.80 -12.28
N LEU A 81 -5.82 -13.20 -11.65
CA LEU A 81 -4.48 -13.07 -12.22
C LEU A 81 -3.49 -14.09 -11.65
N SER A 82 -3.90 -14.91 -10.68
CA SER A 82 -3.01 -15.79 -9.91
C SER A 82 -1.78 -15.04 -9.36
N GLN A 83 -2.01 -13.85 -8.83
CA GLN A 83 -0.94 -12.99 -8.31
C GLN A 83 -1.34 -12.33 -7.00
N THR A 84 -0.33 -12.06 -6.17
CA THR A 84 -0.44 -11.19 -5.00
C THR A 84 0.36 -9.94 -5.27
N TYR A 85 -0.17 -8.79 -4.89
CA TYR A 85 0.48 -7.50 -5.10
C TYR A 85 0.68 -6.79 -3.78
N ILE A 86 1.84 -6.14 -3.65
CA ILE A 86 2.02 -5.04 -2.71
C ILE A 86 1.87 -3.73 -3.46
N PHE A 87 1.00 -2.86 -2.98
CA PHE A 87 0.89 -1.48 -3.46
C PHE A 87 1.41 -0.53 -2.39
N VAL A 88 2.23 0.43 -2.80
CA VAL A 88 2.71 1.53 -1.95
C VAL A 88 2.28 2.82 -2.59
N ARG A 89 1.57 3.67 -1.84
CA ARG A 89 1.15 4.98 -2.31
C ARG A 89 1.59 6.05 -1.32
N LEU A 90 2.35 7.02 -1.79
CA LEU A 90 2.69 8.23 -1.06
C LEU A 90 1.94 9.39 -1.70
N THR A 91 1.16 10.14 -0.91
CA THR A 91 0.45 11.33 -1.40
C THR A 91 0.87 12.51 -0.55
N GLY A 92 1.48 13.54 -1.15
CA GLY A 92 1.81 14.78 -0.47
C GLY A 92 0.55 15.59 -0.16
N GLN A 93 0.59 16.40 0.89
CA GLN A 93 -0.47 17.38 1.13
C GLN A 93 -0.31 18.53 0.12
N GLY A 94 -1.32 18.78 -0.70
CA GLY A 94 -1.33 19.92 -1.61
C GLY A 94 -1.31 21.21 -0.78
N GLY A 95 -0.38 22.11 -1.08
CA GLY A 95 -0.29 23.44 -0.45
C GLY A 95 -1.43 24.36 -0.84
#